data_AF-A0A0K1F3Z3-F1
#
_entry.id   AF-A0A0K1F3Z3-F1
#
_cell.length_a   1.000
_cell.length_b   1.000
_cell.length_c   1.000
_cell.angle_alpha   90.00
_cell.angle_beta   90.00
_cell.angle_gamma   90.00
#
_symmetry.space_group_name_H-M   'P 1'
#
loop_
_entity.id
_entity.type
_entity.pdbx_description
1 polymer ?
#
loop_
_entity_poly.entity_id
_entity_poly.type
_entity_poly.pdbx_seq_one_letter_code
_entity_poly.pdbx_strand_id
1 'polypeptide(L)'
;MAAGIGVVLLVVLAVLGFFVYKHSREEAARDAIVATTQSMVACDEGLQRLDSVAELNHSYLLPDKTDTAKADKTDTAKRGLDEASSSLTDARRSLESAKSDGWALDDDARHTLDVLQDGLDARRGMIDAGSQLVNSLADVQSAAEELAHLMADSSLFLDSSDNAVNTLNSSSRYIDQIDTTTMINDLESAKKYQASMSDDLRAAREKLPSANLSSYQTTVERASTMVTALQDILDAIQAQDAAKANDAATALNAAIDSFNDARRGLPSLAEGIESLVPDNAKGYAKDYRAQRERVVETLAELGGNPLTRDVVNGSKLLQGSHA
;
A
#
# COMPACT_ATOMS: atom_id res chain seq x y z
N MET A 1 -2.98 -81.58 12.54
CA MET A 1 -3.90 -80.51 12.11
C MET A 1 -4.18 -79.43 13.17
N ALA A 2 -3.53 -79.42 14.34
CA ALA A 2 -3.75 -78.38 15.36
C ALA A 2 -2.88 -77.11 15.19
N ALA A 3 -1.66 -77.24 14.63
CA ALA A 3 -0.76 -76.10 14.41
C ALA A 3 -1.20 -75.16 13.26
N GLY A 4 -1.96 -75.65 12.28
CA GLY A 4 -2.43 -74.83 11.15
C GLY A 4 -3.60 -73.91 11.49
N ILE A 5 -4.50 -74.34 12.38
CA ILE A 5 -5.67 -73.55 12.80
C ILE A 5 -5.24 -72.38 13.70
N GLY A 6 -4.26 -72.60 14.59
CA GLY A 6 -3.73 -71.54 15.46
C GLY A 6 -3.02 -70.42 14.69
N VAL A 7 -2.28 -70.75 13.62
CA VAL A 7 -1.63 -69.75 12.75
C VAL A 7 -2.67 -68.95 11.96
N VAL A 8 -3.70 -69.61 11.41
CA VAL A 8 -4.79 -68.93 10.69
C VAL A 8 -5.53 -67.95 11.60
N LEU A 9 -5.79 -68.33 12.85
CA LEU A 9 -6.52 -67.49 13.80
C LEU A 9 -5.70 -66.25 14.22
N LEU A 10 -4.38 -66.40 14.39
CA LEU A 10 -3.48 -65.27 14.63
C LEU A 10 -3.39 -64.32 13.42
N VAL A 11 -3.35 -64.86 12.21
CA VAL A 11 -3.38 -64.06 10.97
C VAL A 11 -4.69 -63.29 10.86
N VAL A 12 -5.83 -63.92 11.14
CA VAL A 12 -7.15 -63.25 11.13
C VAL A 12 -7.22 -62.13 12.18
N LEU A 13 -6.73 -62.35 13.39
CA LEU A 13 -6.70 -61.32 14.44
C LEU A 13 -5.74 -60.17 14.09
N ALA A 14 -4.59 -60.47 13.50
CA ALA A 14 -3.64 -59.45 13.04
C ALA A 14 -4.24 -58.60 11.91
N VAL A 15 -4.95 -59.23 10.97
CA VAL A 15 -5.65 -58.54 9.88
C VAL A 15 -6.79 -57.68 10.41
N LEU A 16 -7.62 -58.18 11.33
CA LEU A 16 -8.69 -57.40 11.96
C LEU A 16 -8.14 -56.22 12.77
N GLY A 17 -7.09 -56.44 13.56
CA GLY A 17 -6.41 -55.38 14.31
C GLY A 17 -5.82 -54.31 13.39
N PHE A 18 -5.26 -54.71 12.25
CA PHE A 18 -4.78 -53.79 11.23
C PHE A 18 -5.92 -52.99 10.58
N PHE A 19 -7.07 -53.60 10.28
CA PHE A 19 -8.22 -52.86 9.73
C PHE A 19 -8.79 -51.83 10.72
N VAL A 20 -8.90 -52.18 12.00
CA VAL A 20 -9.34 -51.24 13.05
C VAL A 20 -8.33 -50.10 13.20
N TYR A 21 -7.04 -50.41 13.22
CA TYR A 21 -5.98 -49.40 13.28
C TYR A 21 -5.99 -48.49 12.04
N LYS A 22 -6.11 -49.07 10.84
CA LYS A 22 -6.21 -48.33 9.57
C LYS A 22 -7.42 -47.39 9.61
N HIS A 23 -8.59 -47.87 10.03
CA HIS A 23 -9.80 -47.06 10.08
C HIS A 23 -9.66 -45.87 11.04
N SER A 24 -9.10 -46.08 12.24
CA SER A 24 -8.82 -45.00 13.18
C SER A 24 -7.83 -43.96 12.63
N ARG A 25 -6.84 -44.40 11.84
CA ARG A 25 -5.88 -43.50 11.17
C ARG A 25 -6.50 -42.76 10.00
N GLU A 26 -7.40 -43.40 9.26
CA GLU A 26 -8.15 -42.78 8.19
C GLU A 26 -9.05 -41.65 8.73
N GLU A 27 -9.76 -41.87 9.84
CA GLU A 27 -10.57 -40.84 10.51
C GLU A 27 -9.70 -39.66 10.95
N ALA A 28 -8.57 -39.91 11.63
CA ALA A 28 -7.65 -38.86 12.06
C ALA A 28 -7.07 -38.06 10.88
N ALA A 29 -6.75 -38.72 9.77
CA ALA A 29 -6.25 -38.06 8.56
C ALA A 29 -7.34 -37.20 7.89
N ARG A 30 -8.58 -37.67 7.84
CA ARG A 30 -9.74 -36.92 7.30
C ARG A 30 -10.04 -35.68 8.17
N ASP A 31 -9.98 -35.81 9.49
CA ASP A 31 -10.14 -34.67 10.41
C ASP A 31 -9.02 -33.63 10.21
N ALA A 32 -7.78 -34.08 10.02
CA ALA A 32 -6.65 -33.20 9.72
C ALA A 32 -6.77 -32.51 8.35
N ILE A 33 -7.35 -33.15 7.33
CA ILE A 33 -7.71 -32.53 6.04
C ILE A 33 -8.71 -31.39 6.24
N VAL A 34 -9.76 -31.62 7.03
CA VAL A 34 -10.76 -30.60 7.36
C VAL A 34 -10.11 -29.43 8.11
N ALA A 35 -9.30 -29.72 9.13
CA ALA A 35 -8.58 -28.71 9.91
C ALA A 35 -7.62 -27.88 9.04
N THR A 36 -6.89 -28.52 8.13
CA THR A 36 -6.04 -27.84 7.15
C THR A 36 -6.85 -26.85 6.32
N THR A 37 -7.99 -27.30 5.80
CA THR A 37 -8.89 -26.49 4.98
C THR A 37 -9.44 -25.28 5.76
N GLN A 38 -9.82 -25.48 7.03
CA GLN A 38 -10.30 -24.40 7.90
C GLN A 38 -9.24 -23.33 8.12
N SER A 39 -8.00 -23.74 8.41
CA SER A 39 -6.88 -22.80 8.56
C SER A 39 -6.53 -22.08 7.26
N MET A 40 -6.65 -22.74 6.10
CA MET A 40 -6.49 -22.09 4.79
C MET A 40 -7.59 -21.05 4.51
N VAL A 41 -8.84 -21.34 4.87
CA VAL A 41 -9.94 -20.38 4.74
C VAL A 41 -9.77 -19.19 5.71
N ALA A 42 -9.25 -19.41 6.92
CA ALA A 42 -8.90 -18.32 7.82
C ALA A 42 -7.75 -17.46 7.26
N CYS A 43 -6.76 -18.08 6.60
CA CYS A 43 -5.69 -17.36 5.89
C CYS A 43 -6.25 -16.43 4.80
N ASP A 44 -7.28 -16.88 4.08
CA ASP A 44 -7.93 -16.13 3.01
C ASP A 44 -8.55 -14.80 3.51
N GLU A 45 -9.02 -14.74 4.76
CA GLU A 45 -9.56 -13.50 5.33
C GLU A 45 -8.49 -12.42 5.50
N GLY A 46 -7.29 -12.81 5.94
CA GLY A 46 -6.14 -11.92 6.05
C GLY A 46 -5.63 -11.48 4.68
N LEU A 47 -5.58 -12.42 3.73
CA LEU A 47 -5.13 -12.18 2.36
C LEU A 47 -6.08 -11.25 1.58
N GLN A 48 -7.39 -11.40 1.72
CA GLN A 48 -8.36 -10.54 1.01
C GLN A 48 -8.15 -9.04 1.29
N ARG A 49 -7.64 -8.68 2.47
CA ARG A 49 -7.33 -7.27 2.81
C ARG A 49 -6.23 -6.67 1.94
N LEU A 50 -5.42 -7.51 1.27
CA LEU A 50 -4.37 -7.08 0.35
C LEU A 50 -4.84 -6.96 -1.09
N ASP A 51 -6.07 -7.39 -1.44
CA ASP A 51 -6.58 -7.28 -2.82
C ASP A 51 -6.54 -5.82 -3.31
N SER A 52 -6.97 -4.87 -2.47
CA SER A 52 -6.92 -3.43 -2.80
C SER A 52 -5.50 -2.86 -2.92
N VAL A 53 -4.56 -3.42 -2.16
CA VAL A 53 -3.13 -3.06 -2.25
C VAL A 53 -2.55 -3.59 -3.55
N ALA A 54 -2.86 -4.84 -3.90
CA ALA A 54 -2.45 -5.50 -5.12
C ALA A 54 -3.09 -4.88 -6.37
N GLU A 55 -4.25 -4.23 -6.25
CA GLU A 55 -4.83 -3.39 -7.29
C GLU A 55 -4.04 -2.11 -7.57
N LEU A 56 -3.09 -1.75 -6.68
CA LEU A 56 -2.43 -0.44 -6.67
C LEU A 56 -3.46 0.69 -6.63
N ASN A 57 -4.58 0.45 -5.93
CA ASN A 57 -5.70 1.36 -5.89
C ASN A 57 -5.25 2.71 -5.28
N HIS A 58 -5.54 3.82 -5.97
CA HIS A 58 -5.15 5.16 -5.54
C HIS A 58 -5.65 5.49 -4.13
N SER A 59 -6.76 4.91 -3.67
CA SER A 59 -7.27 5.09 -2.30
C SER A 59 -6.37 4.53 -1.19
N TYR A 60 -5.47 3.59 -1.52
CA TYR A 60 -4.44 3.06 -0.63
C TYR A 60 -3.17 3.92 -0.65
N LEU A 61 -2.87 4.55 -1.79
CA LEU A 61 -1.66 5.35 -2.00
C LEU A 61 -1.82 6.82 -1.59
N LEU A 62 -3.05 7.35 -1.68
CA LEU A 62 -3.36 8.72 -1.30
C LEU A 62 -3.38 8.86 0.23
N PRO A 63 -2.71 9.88 0.78
CA PRO A 63 -2.89 10.25 2.18
C PRO A 63 -4.37 10.55 2.41
N ASP A 64 -4.95 9.92 3.44
CA ASP A 64 -6.33 10.18 3.81
C ASP A 64 -6.45 11.59 4.41
N LYS A 65 -7.62 12.23 4.31
CA LYS A 65 -7.81 13.62 4.77
C LYS A 65 -7.72 13.80 6.29
N THR A 66 -7.54 12.70 7.03
CA THR A 66 -7.42 12.67 8.49
C THR A 66 -6.25 11.78 8.89
N ASP A 67 -5.28 12.32 9.63
CA ASP A 67 -4.06 11.65 10.11
C ASP A 67 -4.32 10.31 10.83
N THR A 68 -5.52 10.12 11.38
CA THR A 68 -5.94 8.90 12.10
C THR A 68 -6.22 7.69 11.21
N ALA A 69 -6.42 7.85 9.88
CA ALA A 69 -6.76 6.75 8.97
C ALA A 69 -5.54 6.15 8.22
N LYS A 70 -4.38 6.81 8.28
CA LYS A 70 -3.14 6.38 7.59
C LYS A 70 -2.44 5.21 8.29
N ALA A 71 -2.29 5.30 9.61
CA ALA A 71 -1.87 4.15 10.42
C ALA A 71 -2.80 2.97 10.14
N ASP A 72 -4.10 3.23 9.99
CA ASP A 72 -5.10 2.19 9.83
C ASP A 72 -4.92 1.33 8.56
N LYS A 73 -4.62 1.90 7.38
CA LYS A 73 -4.54 1.10 6.13
C LYS A 73 -3.29 0.23 6.01
N THR A 74 -2.11 0.79 6.27
CA THR A 74 -0.84 0.03 6.22
C THR A 74 -0.73 -0.93 7.39
N ASP A 75 -1.20 -0.56 8.58
CA ASP A 75 -1.27 -1.49 9.70
C ASP A 75 -2.34 -2.56 9.48
N THR A 76 -3.44 -2.26 8.79
CA THR A 76 -4.43 -3.27 8.39
C THR A 76 -3.84 -4.27 7.40
N ALA A 77 -3.07 -3.81 6.41
CA ALA A 77 -2.39 -4.69 5.46
C ALA A 77 -1.34 -5.58 6.15
N LYS A 78 -0.51 -5.00 7.03
CA LYS A 78 0.47 -5.76 7.83
C LYS A 78 -0.20 -6.75 8.78
N ARG A 79 -1.24 -6.33 9.49
CA ARG A 79 -2.03 -7.21 10.35
C ARG A 79 -2.69 -8.35 9.56
N GLY A 80 -3.19 -8.05 8.36
CA GLY A 80 -3.71 -9.07 7.43
C GLY A 80 -2.65 -10.10 7.03
N LEU A 81 -1.42 -9.66 6.73
CA LEU A 81 -0.28 -10.54 6.46
C LEU A 81 0.09 -11.41 7.67
N ASP A 82 0.10 -10.83 8.86
CA ASP A 82 0.42 -11.55 10.11
C ASP A 82 -0.65 -12.62 10.44
N GLU A 83 -1.93 -12.24 10.36
CA GLU A 83 -3.07 -13.15 10.54
C GLU A 83 -3.06 -14.28 9.51
N ALA A 84 -2.79 -13.95 8.23
CA ALA A 84 -2.67 -14.91 7.16
C ALA A 84 -1.49 -15.88 7.38
N SER A 85 -0.32 -15.37 7.76
CA SER A 85 0.88 -16.18 8.01
C SER A 85 0.73 -17.12 9.21
N SER A 86 0.09 -16.64 10.28
CA SER A 86 -0.25 -17.48 11.43
C SER A 86 -1.18 -18.63 11.03
N SER A 87 -2.26 -18.32 10.34
CA SER A 87 -3.24 -19.32 9.86
C SER A 87 -2.61 -20.33 8.89
N LEU A 88 -1.71 -19.87 8.00
CA LEU A 88 -1.00 -20.74 7.06
C LEU A 88 -0.01 -21.69 7.76
N THR A 89 0.58 -21.26 8.88
CA THR A 89 1.44 -22.11 9.72
C THR A 89 0.64 -23.24 10.35
N ASP A 90 -0.57 -22.95 10.83
CA ASP A 90 -1.47 -23.96 11.38
C ASP A 90 -1.98 -24.92 10.30
N ALA A 91 -2.33 -24.40 9.12
CA ALA A 91 -2.68 -25.22 7.96
C ALA A 91 -1.55 -26.21 7.61
N ARG A 92 -0.30 -25.72 7.55
CA ARG A 92 0.86 -26.57 7.26
C ARG A 92 1.01 -27.70 8.28
N ARG A 93 0.87 -27.38 9.57
CA ARG A 93 0.99 -28.39 10.64
C ARG A 93 -0.07 -29.48 10.50
N SER A 94 -1.31 -29.10 10.24
CA SER A 94 -2.43 -30.02 10.02
C SER A 94 -2.22 -30.87 8.76
N LEU A 95 -1.71 -30.26 7.68
CA LEU A 95 -1.44 -30.97 6.42
C LEU A 95 -0.36 -32.04 6.60
N GLU A 96 0.73 -31.72 7.29
CA GLU A 96 1.79 -32.70 7.60
C GLU A 96 1.26 -33.85 8.49
N SER A 97 0.36 -33.54 9.43
CA SER A 97 -0.33 -34.57 10.21
C SER A 97 -1.16 -35.49 9.31
N ALA A 98 -1.96 -34.94 8.41
CA ALA A 98 -2.77 -35.72 7.48
C ALA A 98 -1.93 -36.56 6.52
N LYS A 99 -0.82 -36.00 6.00
CA LYS A 99 0.15 -36.70 5.16
C LYS A 99 0.82 -37.86 5.88
N SER A 100 1.13 -37.73 7.17
CA SER A 100 1.74 -38.81 7.97
C SER A 100 0.83 -40.05 8.07
N ASP A 101 -0.48 -39.84 8.08
CA ASP A 101 -1.50 -40.90 8.09
C ASP A 101 -2.07 -41.19 6.69
N GLY A 102 -1.49 -40.62 5.63
CA GLY A 102 -1.97 -40.73 4.25
C GLY A 102 -1.94 -42.14 3.66
N TRP A 103 -1.17 -43.06 4.25
CA TRP A 103 -1.17 -44.49 3.87
C TRP A 103 -2.53 -45.18 4.18
N ALA A 104 -3.30 -44.63 5.13
CA ALA A 104 -4.61 -45.15 5.49
C ALA A 104 -5.74 -44.64 4.57
N LEU A 105 -5.49 -43.56 3.83
CA LEU A 105 -6.47 -42.87 2.98
C LEU A 105 -6.70 -43.57 1.62
N ASP A 106 -7.90 -43.39 1.09
CA ASP A 106 -8.24 -43.72 -0.30
C ASP A 106 -7.54 -42.77 -1.30
N ASP A 107 -7.64 -43.07 -2.59
CA ASP A 107 -6.99 -42.27 -3.64
C ASP A 107 -7.55 -40.84 -3.71
N ASP A 108 -8.86 -40.66 -3.50
CA ASP A 108 -9.52 -39.35 -3.55
C ASP A 108 -9.04 -38.43 -2.41
N ALA A 109 -8.93 -38.96 -1.18
CA ALA A 109 -8.41 -38.21 -0.04
C ALA A 109 -6.90 -37.97 -0.15
N ARG A 110 -6.12 -38.88 -0.76
CA ARG A 110 -4.71 -38.61 -1.08
C ARG A 110 -4.56 -37.51 -2.11
N HIS A 111 -5.35 -37.52 -3.18
CA HIS A 111 -5.37 -36.44 -4.15
C HIS A 111 -5.75 -35.10 -3.50
N THR A 112 -6.66 -35.11 -2.53
CA THR A 112 -7.01 -33.90 -1.74
C THR A 112 -5.81 -33.34 -0.98
N LEU A 113 -4.91 -34.17 -0.46
CA LEU A 113 -3.68 -33.70 0.19
C LEU A 113 -2.73 -32.99 -0.77
N ASP A 114 -2.69 -33.41 -2.04
CA ASP A 114 -1.89 -32.75 -3.08
C ASP A 114 -2.49 -31.38 -3.42
N VAL A 115 -3.81 -31.30 -3.61
CA VAL A 115 -4.51 -30.02 -3.86
C VAL A 115 -4.38 -29.05 -2.67
N LEU A 116 -4.43 -29.56 -1.43
CA LEU A 116 -4.19 -28.75 -0.23
C LEU A 116 -2.75 -28.24 -0.16
N GLN A 117 -1.77 -29.04 -0.59
CA GLN A 117 -0.37 -28.59 -0.68
C GLN A 117 -0.21 -27.47 -1.70
N ASP A 118 -0.77 -27.64 -2.89
CA ASP A 118 -0.72 -26.62 -3.95
C ASP A 118 -1.40 -25.31 -3.50
N GLY A 119 -2.55 -25.41 -2.85
CA GLY A 119 -3.27 -24.27 -2.29
C GLY A 119 -2.52 -23.57 -1.14
N LEU A 120 -1.74 -24.32 -0.35
CA LEU A 120 -0.89 -23.78 0.72
C LEU A 120 0.30 -23.03 0.13
N ASP A 121 0.95 -23.60 -0.88
CA ASP A 121 2.09 -22.98 -1.56
C ASP A 121 1.67 -21.71 -2.31
N ALA A 122 0.49 -21.69 -2.93
CA ALA A 122 -0.07 -20.50 -3.56
C ALA A 122 -0.33 -19.37 -2.53
N ARG A 123 -0.96 -19.68 -1.37
CA ARG A 123 -1.15 -18.71 -0.28
C ARG A 123 0.16 -18.19 0.27
N ARG A 124 1.18 -19.05 0.40
CA ARG A 124 2.53 -18.62 0.78
C ARG A 124 3.10 -17.63 -0.22
N GLY A 125 2.95 -17.90 -1.52
CA GLY A 125 3.31 -16.97 -2.58
C GLY A 125 2.58 -15.63 -2.49
N MET A 126 1.28 -15.62 -2.14
CA MET A 126 0.53 -14.39 -1.89
C MET A 126 1.08 -13.61 -0.69
N ILE A 127 1.41 -14.28 0.42
CA ILE A 127 2.00 -13.63 1.60
C ILE A 127 3.36 -13.01 1.26
N ASP A 128 4.23 -13.76 0.57
CA ASP A 128 5.56 -13.30 0.22
C ASP A 128 5.50 -12.09 -0.72
N ALA A 129 4.70 -12.18 -1.80
CA ALA A 129 4.50 -11.08 -2.74
C ALA A 129 3.80 -9.88 -2.10
N GLY A 130 2.76 -10.13 -1.29
CA GLY A 130 2.02 -9.09 -0.57
C GLY A 130 2.88 -8.34 0.44
N SER A 131 3.74 -9.04 1.17
CA SER A 131 4.70 -8.42 2.09
C SER A 131 5.71 -7.54 1.36
N GLN A 132 6.28 -8.04 0.27
CA GLN A 132 7.20 -7.25 -0.57
C GLN A 132 6.52 -6.03 -1.19
N LEU A 133 5.26 -6.18 -1.61
CA LEU A 133 4.43 -5.09 -2.13
C LEU A 133 4.19 -4.01 -1.07
N VAL A 134 3.65 -4.38 0.10
CA VAL A 134 3.37 -3.44 1.19
C VAL A 134 4.64 -2.69 1.61
N ASN A 135 5.76 -3.39 1.72
CA ASN A 135 7.04 -2.76 2.07
C ASN A 135 7.52 -1.79 0.98
N SER A 136 7.37 -2.16 -0.30
CA SER A 136 7.78 -1.29 -1.42
C SER A 136 6.89 -0.04 -1.56
N LEU A 137 5.63 -0.11 -1.10
CA LEU A 137 4.70 1.01 -1.15
C LEU A 137 4.78 1.91 0.09
N ALA A 138 5.41 1.48 1.18
CA ALA A 138 5.51 2.27 2.41
C ALA A 138 6.25 3.61 2.19
N ASP A 139 7.35 3.57 1.45
CA ASP A 139 8.12 4.77 1.10
C ASP A 139 7.34 5.66 0.11
N VAL A 140 6.56 5.05 -0.80
CA VAL A 140 5.68 5.77 -1.73
C VAL A 140 4.59 6.53 -0.98
N GLN A 141 3.90 5.89 -0.05
CA GLN A 141 2.90 6.54 0.80
C GLN A 141 3.49 7.66 1.65
N SER A 142 4.70 7.44 2.16
CA SER A 142 5.38 8.44 2.99
C SER A 142 5.81 9.64 2.15
N ALA A 143 6.25 9.45 0.91
CA ALA A 143 6.58 10.54 0.00
C ALA A 143 5.32 11.25 -0.53
N ALA A 144 4.25 10.50 -0.79
CA ALA A 144 2.95 11.02 -1.20
C ALA A 144 2.37 12.03 -0.20
N GLU A 145 2.55 11.77 1.10
CA GLU A 145 2.17 12.68 2.18
C GLU A 145 2.95 14.00 2.11
N GLU A 146 4.28 13.94 1.98
CA GLU A 146 5.10 15.14 1.82
C GLU A 146 4.69 15.94 0.58
N LEU A 147 4.39 15.26 -0.53
CA LEU A 147 3.91 15.94 -1.74
C LEU A 147 2.52 16.57 -1.55
N ALA A 148 1.65 15.96 -0.74
CA ALA A 148 0.36 16.55 -0.39
C ALA A 148 0.53 17.80 0.49
N HIS A 149 1.44 17.77 1.47
CA HIS A 149 1.80 18.93 2.28
C HIS A 149 2.36 20.06 1.40
N LEU A 150 3.28 19.73 0.49
CA LEU A 150 3.84 20.68 -0.46
C LEU A 150 2.75 21.35 -1.31
N MET A 151 1.76 20.59 -1.80
CA MET A 151 0.66 21.15 -2.59
C MET A 151 -0.26 22.06 -1.74
N ALA A 152 -0.48 21.71 -0.46
CA ALA A 152 -1.22 22.55 0.46
C ALA A 152 -0.48 23.86 0.75
N ASP A 153 0.81 23.77 1.07
CA ASP A 153 1.67 24.93 1.33
C ASP A 153 1.87 25.78 0.08
N SER A 154 1.88 25.19 -1.11
CA SER A 154 1.89 25.92 -2.39
C SER A 154 0.65 26.81 -2.56
N SER A 155 -0.49 26.40 -2.02
CA SER A 155 -1.72 27.20 -2.05
C SER A 155 -1.64 28.35 -1.04
N LEU A 156 -1.19 28.08 0.19
CA LEU A 156 -1.01 29.10 1.23
C LEU A 156 0.09 30.12 0.88
N PHE A 157 1.14 29.67 0.19
CA PHE A 157 2.18 30.50 -0.39
C PHE A 157 1.60 31.50 -1.40
N LEU A 158 0.76 31.02 -2.32
CA LEU A 158 0.12 31.86 -3.32
C LEU A 158 -0.78 32.91 -2.64
N ASP A 159 -1.62 32.50 -1.70
CA ASP A 159 -2.52 33.41 -0.97
C ASP A 159 -1.73 34.51 -0.24
N SER A 160 -0.66 34.14 0.46
CA SER A 160 0.20 35.10 1.18
C SER A 160 0.90 36.07 0.22
N SER A 161 1.35 35.56 -0.92
CA SER A 161 2.03 36.39 -1.91
C SER A 161 1.08 37.33 -2.65
N ASP A 162 -0.13 36.86 -2.96
CA ASP A 162 -1.19 37.68 -3.56
C ASP A 162 -1.61 38.80 -2.58
N ASN A 163 -1.66 38.52 -1.28
CA ASN A 163 -1.89 39.56 -0.26
C ASN A 163 -0.78 40.62 -0.26
N ALA A 164 0.49 40.21 -0.34
CA ALA A 164 1.61 41.15 -0.45
C ALA A 164 1.49 42.02 -1.73
N VAL A 165 1.15 41.41 -2.86
CA VAL A 165 0.90 42.12 -4.14
C VAL A 165 -0.29 43.06 -4.03
N ASN A 166 -1.37 42.66 -3.36
CA ASN A 166 -2.54 43.51 -3.14
C ASN A 166 -2.21 44.71 -2.25
N THR A 167 -1.38 44.53 -1.24
CA THR A 167 -0.85 45.64 -0.43
C THR A 167 -0.05 46.62 -1.28
N LEU A 168 0.80 46.12 -2.19
CA LEU A 168 1.53 46.97 -3.15
C LEU A 168 0.59 47.76 -4.06
N ASN A 169 -0.46 47.12 -4.59
CA ASN A 169 -1.39 47.72 -5.54
C ASN A 169 -2.42 48.66 -4.88
N SER A 170 -2.67 48.52 -3.57
CA SER A 170 -3.65 49.34 -2.85
C SER A 170 -3.18 50.78 -2.61
N SER A 171 -1.88 51.05 -2.74
CA SER A 171 -1.32 52.38 -2.50
C SER A 171 -1.50 53.31 -3.69
N SER A 172 -2.11 54.47 -3.44
CA SER A 172 -2.79 55.26 -4.46
C SER A 172 -1.90 56.05 -5.43
N ARG A 173 -0.58 56.14 -5.21
CA ARG A 173 0.36 56.82 -6.14
C ARG A 173 1.82 56.86 -5.70
N TYR A 174 2.11 56.75 -4.40
CA TYR A 174 3.44 57.04 -3.88
C TYR A 174 3.97 55.89 -3.02
N ILE A 175 5.28 55.66 -3.13
CA ILE A 175 5.99 54.57 -2.47
C ILE A 175 5.96 54.67 -0.94
N ASP A 176 5.86 55.88 -0.40
CA ASP A 176 5.76 56.18 1.03
C ASP A 176 4.37 55.91 1.63
N GLN A 177 3.36 55.65 0.78
CA GLN A 177 2.00 55.29 1.19
C GLN A 177 1.78 53.77 1.22
N ILE A 178 2.81 52.97 0.96
CA ILE A 178 2.72 51.51 1.05
C ILE A 178 2.75 51.11 2.52
N ASP A 179 1.75 50.30 2.92
CA ASP A 179 1.72 49.70 4.24
C ASP A 179 2.79 48.61 4.35
N THR A 180 4.01 49.04 4.66
CA THR A 180 5.16 48.15 4.81
C THR A 180 4.96 47.14 5.95
N THR A 181 4.13 47.44 6.95
CA THR A 181 3.88 46.51 8.06
C THR A 181 3.09 45.30 7.57
N THR A 182 2.00 45.55 6.84
CA THR A 182 1.21 44.48 6.23
C THR A 182 2.04 43.70 5.21
N MET A 183 2.80 44.42 4.34
CA MET A 183 3.66 43.77 3.35
C MET A 183 4.73 42.86 3.99
N ILE A 184 5.34 43.27 5.10
CA ILE A 184 6.31 42.44 5.84
C ILE A 184 5.64 41.16 6.35
N ASN A 185 4.46 41.25 6.96
CA ASN A 185 3.76 40.08 7.50
C ASN A 185 3.37 39.07 6.41
N ASP A 186 2.88 39.57 5.27
CA ASP A 186 2.52 38.73 4.13
C ASP A 186 3.75 38.06 3.51
N LEU A 187 4.86 38.80 3.37
CA LEU A 187 6.14 38.27 2.89
C LEU A 187 6.76 37.24 3.85
N GLU A 188 6.69 37.46 5.16
CA GLU A 188 7.13 36.47 6.16
C GLU A 188 6.31 35.19 6.08
N SER A 189 4.99 35.30 5.87
CA SER A 189 4.11 34.15 5.64
C SER A 189 4.47 33.41 4.35
N ALA A 190 4.69 34.14 3.25
CA ALA A 190 5.14 33.56 1.98
C ALA A 190 6.50 32.84 2.14
N LYS A 191 7.47 33.44 2.83
CA LYS A 191 8.77 32.81 3.14
C LYS A 191 8.60 31.52 3.93
N LYS A 192 7.73 31.53 4.95
CA LYS A 192 7.44 30.35 5.77
C LYS A 192 6.92 29.20 4.91
N TYR A 193 5.92 29.45 4.07
CA TYR A 193 5.34 28.41 3.20
C TYR A 193 6.33 27.94 2.12
N GLN A 194 7.12 28.84 1.53
CA GLN A 194 8.16 28.46 0.58
C GLN A 194 9.23 27.57 1.23
N ALA A 195 9.65 27.88 2.46
CA ALA A 195 10.59 27.04 3.20
C ALA A 195 9.99 25.66 3.50
N SER A 196 8.73 25.62 3.94
CA SER A 196 7.98 24.39 4.19
C SER A 196 7.88 23.49 2.95
N MET A 197 7.48 24.06 1.80
CA MET A 197 7.50 23.34 0.52
C MET A 197 8.88 22.76 0.15
N SER A 198 9.96 23.46 0.53
CA SER A 198 11.34 23.01 0.27
C SER A 198 11.71 21.83 1.17
N ASP A 199 11.31 21.88 2.44
CA ASP A 199 11.50 20.79 3.40
C ASP A 199 10.69 19.55 3.02
N ASP A 200 9.42 19.72 2.64
CA ASP A 200 8.56 18.63 2.16
C ASP A 200 9.16 17.95 0.92
N LEU A 201 9.63 18.73 -0.06
CA LEU A 201 10.30 18.17 -1.24
C LEU A 201 11.57 17.40 -0.88
N ARG A 202 12.34 17.91 0.08
CA ARG A 202 13.55 17.24 0.59
C ARG A 202 13.17 15.92 1.27
N ALA A 203 12.16 15.92 2.14
CA ALA A 203 11.66 14.72 2.81
C ALA A 203 11.14 13.67 1.81
N ALA A 204 10.40 14.10 0.77
CA ALA A 204 9.96 13.23 -0.31
C ALA A 204 11.13 12.56 -1.05
N ARG A 205 12.22 13.32 -1.32
CA ARG A 205 13.45 12.78 -1.94
C ARG A 205 14.21 11.81 -1.05
N GLU A 206 14.27 12.07 0.25
CA GLU A 206 14.92 11.17 1.21
C GLU A 206 14.23 9.81 1.22
N LYS A 207 12.89 9.80 1.11
CA LYS A 207 12.06 8.58 1.05
C LYS A 207 12.14 7.89 -0.32
N LEU A 208 12.18 8.65 -1.41
CA LEU A 208 12.28 8.11 -2.78
C LEU A 208 13.43 8.76 -3.57
N PRO A 209 14.69 8.35 -3.35
CA PRO A 209 15.85 9.00 -3.97
C PRO A 209 15.90 8.89 -5.50
N SER A 210 15.29 7.84 -6.06
CA SER A 210 15.23 7.58 -7.50
C SER A 210 14.00 8.16 -8.19
N ALA A 211 13.05 8.74 -7.44
CA ALA A 211 11.84 9.29 -8.01
C ALA A 211 12.12 10.57 -8.82
N ASN A 212 11.42 10.72 -9.93
CA ASN A 212 11.45 11.96 -10.71
C ASN A 212 10.53 13.01 -10.08
N LEU A 213 11.09 13.87 -9.24
CA LEU A 213 10.38 14.99 -8.59
C LEU A 213 10.68 16.36 -9.24
N SER A 214 11.07 16.37 -10.52
CA SER A 214 11.52 17.58 -11.22
C SER A 214 10.44 18.68 -11.35
N SER A 215 9.18 18.31 -11.57
CA SER A 215 8.08 19.28 -11.63
C SER A 215 7.85 19.96 -10.27
N TYR A 216 7.88 19.20 -9.18
CA TYR A 216 7.79 19.74 -7.82
C TYR A 216 8.97 20.65 -7.49
N GLN A 217 10.20 20.22 -7.84
CA GLN A 217 11.39 21.06 -7.71
C GLN A 217 11.26 22.38 -8.44
N THR A 218 10.79 22.34 -9.70
CA THR A 218 10.59 23.56 -10.49
C THR A 218 9.64 24.52 -9.78
N THR A 219 8.51 24.03 -9.27
CA THR A 219 7.54 24.86 -8.53
C THR A 219 8.17 25.49 -7.28
N VAL A 220 8.93 24.73 -6.49
CA VAL A 220 9.63 25.24 -5.30
C VAL A 220 10.67 26.32 -5.65
N GLU A 221 11.44 26.11 -6.72
CA GLU A 221 12.43 27.08 -7.21
C GLU A 221 11.76 28.38 -7.71
N ARG A 222 10.60 28.27 -8.37
CA ARG A 222 9.82 29.44 -8.81
C ARG A 222 9.21 30.20 -7.63
N ALA A 223 8.73 29.50 -6.60
CA ALA A 223 8.27 30.12 -5.36
C ALA A 223 9.41 30.90 -4.67
N SER A 224 10.61 30.31 -4.60
CA SER A 224 11.80 30.98 -4.05
C SER A 224 12.16 32.25 -4.83
N THR A 225 12.11 32.19 -6.17
CA THR A 225 12.34 33.37 -7.04
C THR A 225 11.33 34.49 -6.76
N MET A 226 10.06 34.13 -6.53
CA MET A 226 9.00 35.08 -6.24
C MET A 226 9.14 35.72 -4.85
N VAL A 227 9.58 34.96 -3.85
CA VAL A 227 9.97 35.50 -2.52
C VAL A 227 11.10 36.52 -2.65
N THR A 228 12.14 36.22 -3.43
CA THR A 228 13.24 37.15 -3.69
C THR A 228 12.73 38.44 -4.32
N ALA A 229 11.87 38.35 -5.34
CA ALA A 229 11.31 39.52 -5.99
C ALA A 229 10.43 40.38 -5.05
N LEU A 230 9.62 39.74 -4.19
CA LEU A 230 8.85 40.45 -3.16
C LEU A 230 9.76 41.17 -2.14
N GLN A 231 10.85 40.52 -1.74
CA GLN A 231 11.84 41.14 -0.86
C GLN A 231 12.53 42.33 -1.52
N ASP A 232 12.93 42.21 -2.79
CA ASP A 232 13.58 43.29 -3.53
C ASP A 232 12.68 44.54 -3.65
N ILE A 233 11.37 44.34 -3.82
CA ILE A 233 10.40 45.45 -3.78
C ILE A 233 10.32 46.06 -2.39
N LEU A 234 10.20 45.24 -1.33
CA LEU A 234 10.15 45.74 0.05
C LEU A 234 11.39 46.58 0.39
N ASP A 235 12.57 46.10 0.03
CA ASP A 235 13.84 46.80 0.25
C ASP A 235 13.87 48.14 -0.50
N ALA A 236 13.38 48.18 -1.74
CA ALA A 236 13.30 49.40 -2.52
C ALA A 236 12.31 50.42 -1.91
N ILE A 237 11.17 49.93 -1.38
CA ILE A 237 10.19 50.77 -0.67
C ILE A 237 10.80 51.37 0.59
N GLN A 238 11.49 50.56 1.40
CA GLN A 238 12.15 51.01 2.62
C GLN A 238 13.28 52.02 2.33
N ALA A 239 13.96 51.87 1.19
CA ALA A 239 14.96 52.82 0.71
C ALA A 239 14.36 54.09 0.05
N GLN A 240 13.04 54.13 -0.14
CA GLN A 240 12.33 55.16 -0.92
C GLN A 240 12.85 55.30 -2.36
N ASP A 241 13.34 54.20 -2.95
CA ASP A 241 13.88 54.17 -4.31
C ASP A 241 12.82 53.71 -5.31
N ALA A 242 12.11 54.68 -5.89
CA ALA A 242 11.04 54.40 -6.84
C ALA A 242 11.51 53.73 -8.14
N ALA A 243 12.75 54.01 -8.59
CA ALA A 243 13.29 53.39 -9.80
C ALA A 243 13.56 51.91 -9.54
N LYS A 244 14.24 51.60 -8.44
CA LYS A 244 14.51 50.22 -8.03
C LYS A 244 13.21 49.45 -7.74
N ALA A 245 12.22 50.09 -7.14
CA ALA A 245 10.92 49.46 -6.88
C ALA A 245 10.19 49.10 -8.18
N ASN A 246 10.27 49.94 -9.22
CA ASN A 246 9.66 49.67 -10.51
C ASN A 246 10.37 48.53 -11.27
N ASP A 247 11.70 48.48 -11.20
CA ASP A 247 12.48 47.37 -11.77
C ASP A 247 12.14 46.05 -11.05
N ALA A 248 12.07 46.08 -9.72
CA ALA A 248 11.70 44.92 -8.90
C ALA A 248 10.24 44.47 -9.14
N ALA A 249 9.30 45.39 -9.39
CA ALA A 249 7.94 45.06 -9.77
C ALA A 249 7.86 44.33 -11.13
N THR A 250 8.72 44.71 -12.09
CA THR A 250 8.82 44.00 -13.37
C THR A 250 9.33 42.57 -13.17
N ALA A 251 10.35 42.39 -12.32
CA ALA A 251 10.86 41.08 -11.95
C ALA A 251 9.81 40.23 -11.21
N LEU A 252 9.02 40.84 -10.32
CA LEU A 252 7.96 40.16 -9.60
C LEU A 252 6.86 39.66 -10.53
N ASN A 253 6.41 40.46 -11.50
CA ASN A 253 5.41 40.01 -12.48
C ASN A 253 5.89 38.77 -13.26
N ALA A 254 7.16 38.78 -13.71
CA ALA A 254 7.76 37.62 -14.36
C ALA A 254 7.86 36.40 -13.42
N ALA A 255 8.15 36.62 -12.13
CA ALA A 255 8.20 35.55 -11.14
C ALA A 255 6.81 34.96 -10.83
N ILE A 256 5.77 35.80 -10.75
CA ILE A 256 4.36 35.39 -10.59
C ILE A 256 3.93 34.52 -11.78
N ASP A 257 4.16 34.98 -13.01
CA ASP A 257 3.82 34.23 -14.21
C ASP A 257 4.55 32.88 -14.23
N SER A 258 5.86 32.89 -13.96
CA SER A 258 6.67 31.67 -13.94
C SER A 258 6.24 30.68 -12.86
N PHE A 259 5.86 31.15 -11.67
CA PHE A 259 5.35 30.30 -10.59
C PHE A 259 3.99 29.71 -10.94
N ASN A 260 3.07 30.52 -11.47
CA ASN A 260 1.75 30.07 -11.88
C ASN A 260 1.82 29.04 -13.00
N ASP A 261 2.72 29.21 -13.96
CA ASP A 261 2.94 28.24 -15.03
C ASP A 261 3.52 26.93 -14.51
N ALA A 262 4.50 26.98 -13.60
CA ALA A 262 5.04 25.79 -12.95
C ALA A 262 3.96 25.05 -12.15
N ARG A 263 3.12 25.77 -11.40
CA ARG A 263 2.02 25.20 -10.61
C ARG A 263 0.95 24.56 -11.49
N ARG A 264 0.58 25.18 -12.62
CA ARG A 264 -0.35 24.58 -13.61
C ARG A 264 0.22 23.33 -14.27
N GLY A 265 1.54 23.25 -14.38
CA GLY A 265 2.26 22.09 -14.91
C GLY A 265 2.45 20.93 -13.92
N LEU A 266 2.04 21.09 -12.65
CA LEU A 266 2.08 19.98 -11.69
C LEU A 266 1.02 18.93 -12.04
N PRO A 267 1.36 17.63 -11.95
CA PRO A 267 0.36 16.58 -12.05
C PRO A 267 -0.64 16.68 -10.90
N SER A 268 -1.83 16.10 -11.08
CA SER A 268 -2.70 15.87 -9.92
C SER A 268 -1.98 14.99 -8.90
N LEU A 269 -2.35 15.10 -7.61
CA LEU A 269 -1.71 14.28 -6.57
C LEU A 269 -1.81 12.77 -6.88
N ALA A 270 -2.94 12.33 -7.43
CA ALA A 270 -3.15 10.93 -7.83
C ALA A 270 -2.18 10.49 -8.95
N GLU A 271 -2.07 11.27 -10.03
CA GLU A 271 -1.14 10.97 -11.15
C GLU A 271 0.32 11.07 -10.71
N GLY A 272 0.63 12.05 -9.85
CA GLY A 272 1.94 12.22 -9.24
C GLY A 272 2.34 10.96 -8.48
N ILE A 273 1.48 10.47 -7.58
CA ILE A 273 1.76 9.27 -6.77
C ILE A 273 1.84 8.00 -7.60
N GLU A 274 0.98 7.82 -8.60
CA GLU A 274 1.04 6.66 -9.48
C GLU A 274 2.39 6.56 -10.21
N SER A 275 2.95 7.71 -10.62
CA SER A 275 4.28 7.78 -11.24
C SER A 275 5.42 7.40 -10.29
N LEU A 276 5.19 7.46 -8.97
CA LEU A 276 6.17 7.10 -7.94
C LEU A 276 6.18 5.60 -7.62
N VAL A 277 5.17 4.84 -8.06
CA VAL A 277 5.10 3.39 -7.80
C VAL A 277 6.26 2.70 -8.54
N PRO A 278 7.20 2.07 -7.80
CA PRO A 278 8.38 1.48 -8.40
C PRO A 278 8.03 0.20 -9.18
N ASP A 279 8.81 -0.12 -10.21
CA ASP A 279 8.50 -1.25 -11.09
C ASP A 279 8.54 -2.61 -10.39
N ASN A 280 9.36 -2.76 -9.34
CA ASN A 280 9.35 -3.95 -8.49
C ASN A 280 8.01 -4.11 -7.75
N ALA A 281 7.40 -3.03 -7.23
CA ALA A 281 6.08 -3.07 -6.61
C ALA A 281 5.01 -3.53 -7.61
N LYS A 282 5.07 -3.07 -8.87
CA LYS A 282 4.19 -3.56 -9.95
C LYS A 282 4.40 -5.06 -10.20
N GLY A 283 5.65 -5.52 -10.14
CA GLY A 283 6.00 -6.94 -10.19
C GLY A 283 5.36 -7.75 -9.06
N TYR A 284 5.51 -7.31 -7.82
CA TYR A 284 4.93 -7.97 -6.65
C TYR A 284 3.40 -7.98 -6.68
N ALA A 285 2.77 -6.90 -7.13
CA ALA A 285 1.32 -6.86 -7.34
C ALA A 285 0.85 -7.89 -8.39
N LYS A 286 1.60 -8.03 -9.49
CA LYS A 286 1.33 -9.05 -10.51
C LYS A 286 1.49 -10.47 -9.96
N ASP A 287 2.57 -10.72 -9.23
CA ASP A 287 2.85 -12.02 -8.63
C ASP A 287 1.77 -12.38 -7.60
N TYR A 288 1.37 -11.42 -6.76
CA TYR A 288 0.25 -11.60 -5.82
C TYR A 288 -1.03 -12.04 -6.53
N ARG A 289 -1.43 -11.34 -7.62
CA ARG A 289 -2.64 -11.70 -8.40
C ARG A 289 -2.53 -13.07 -9.05
N ALA A 290 -1.36 -13.43 -9.59
CA ALA A 290 -1.15 -14.76 -10.18
C ALA A 290 -1.26 -15.88 -9.13
N GLN A 291 -0.77 -15.65 -7.90
CA GLN A 291 -0.95 -16.63 -6.82
C GLN A 291 -2.39 -16.67 -6.32
N ARG A 292 -3.08 -15.53 -6.30
CA ARG A 292 -4.51 -15.45 -5.97
C ARG A 292 -5.36 -16.27 -6.95
N GLU A 293 -5.07 -16.21 -8.24
CA GLU A 293 -5.73 -17.04 -9.26
C GLU A 293 -5.53 -18.54 -8.96
N ARG A 294 -4.31 -18.97 -8.66
CA ARG A 294 -4.02 -20.35 -8.24
C ARG A 294 -4.76 -20.76 -6.96
N VAL A 295 -4.88 -19.85 -5.99
CA VAL A 295 -5.69 -20.10 -4.80
C VAL A 295 -7.15 -20.34 -5.17
N VAL A 296 -7.72 -19.54 -6.07
CA VAL A 296 -9.10 -19.74 -6.55
C VAL A 296 -9.26 -21.07 -7.28
N GLU A 297 -8.29 -21.47 -8.11
CA GLU A 297 -8.28 -22.79 -8.78
C GLU A 297 -8.29 -23.94 -7.76
N THR A 298 -7.41 -23.89 -6.76
CA THR A 298 -7.35 -24.92 -5.70
C THR A 298 -8.63 -24.96 -4.87
N LEU A 299 -9.25 -23.81 -4.59
CA LEU A 299 -10.54 -23.74 -3.90
C LEU A 299 -11.66 -24.35 -4.74
N ALA A 300 -11.68 -24.14 -6.06
CA ALA A 300 -12.68 -24.75 -6.93
C ALA A 300 -12.58 -26.29 -6.92
N GLU A 301 -11.37 -26.84 -6.94
CA GLU A 301 -11.13 -28.28 -6.88
C GLU A 301 -11.51 -28.87 -5.51
N LEU A 302 -11.11 -28.22 -4.41
CA LEU A 302 -11.50 -28.62 -3.05
C LEU A 302 -13.02 -28.47 -2.82
N GLY A 303 -13.68 -27.54 -3.50
CA GLY A 303 -15.14 -27.39 -3.48
C GLY A 303 -15.90 -28.58 -4.10
N GLY A 304 -15.22 -29.34 -4.97
CA GLY A 304 -15.72 -30.59 -5.54
C GLY A 304 -15.66 -31.79 -4.58
N ASN A 305 -14.85 -31.71 -3.52
CA ASN A 305 -14.66 -32.80 -2.57
C ASN A 305 -15.62 -32.68 -1.36
N PRO A 306 -16.43 -33.72 -1.04
CA PRO A 306 -17.34 -33.71 0.10
C PRO A 306 -16.71 -33.42 1.47
N LEU A 307 -15.44 -33.75 1.68
CA LEU A 307 -14.72 -33.52 2.94
C LEU A 307 -14.44 -32.02 3.18
N THR A 308 -14.20 -31.27 2.11
CA THR A 308 -13.69 -29.89 2.19
C THR A 308 -14.70 -28.86 1.71
N ARG A 309 -15.72 -29.27 0.94
CA ARG A 309 -16.72 -28.41 0.31
C ARG A 309 -17.37 -27.40 1.25
N ASP A 310 -17.85 -27.85 2.41
CA ASP A 310 -18.58 -26.98 3.34
C ASP A 310 -17.67 -25.91 3.94
N VAL A 311 -16.40 -26.23 4.14
CA VAL A 311 -15.39 -25.28 4.66
C VAL A 311 -14.99 -24.27 3.58
N VAL A 312 -14.68 -24.76 2.38
CA VAL A 312 -14.21 -23.94 1.24
C VAL A 312 -15.22 -22.88 0.82
N ASN A 313 -16.52 -23.18 0.88
CA ASN A 313 -17.58 -22.22 0.57
C ASN A 313 -17.57 -20.98 1.49
N GLY A 314 -16.90 -21.05 2.64
CA GLY A 314 -16.68 -19.92 3.54
C GLY A 314 -15.54 -18.99 3.11
N SER A 315 -14.71 -19.34 2.12
CA SER A 315 -13.58 -18.52 1.70
C SER A 315 -14.03 -17.19 1.12
N LYS A 316 -13.47 -16.10 1.64
CA LYS A 316 -13.76 -14.75 1.15
C LYS A 316 -13.14 -14.44 -0.21
N LEU A 317 -12.10 -15.19 -0.62
CA LEU A 317 -11.50 -15.03 -1.94
C LEU A 317 -12.43 -15.48 -3.08
N LEU A 318 -13.38 -16.38 -2.79
CA LEU A 318 -14.42 -16.78 -3.76
C LEU A 318 -15.50 -15.71 -3.94
N GLN A 319 -15.77 -14.91 -2.90
CA GLN A 319 -16.79 -13.86 -2.92
C GLN A 319 -16.37 -12.62 -3.73
N GLY A 320 -15.07 -12.45 -4.00
CA GLY A 320 -14.51 -11.33 -4.77
C GLY A 320 -14.31 -11.59 -6.27
N SER A 321 -14.75 -12.73 -6.83
CA SER A 321 -14.61 -13.01 -8.28
C SER A 321 -15.75 -12.46 -9.15
N HIS A 322 -16.75 -11.82 -8.53
CA HIS A 322 -17.87 -11.17 -9.19
C HIS A 322 -18.07 -9.76 -8.63
N ALA A 323 -17.19 -8.83 -8.99
CA ALA A 323 -17.44 -7.39 -8.93
C ALA A 323 -16.72 -6.71 -10.10
#